data_AF-A0A6N7LK34-F1
#
_entry.id   AF-A0A6N7LK34-F1
#
_cell.length_a   1.000
_cell.length_b   1.000
_cell.length_c   1.000
_cell.angle_alpha   90.00
_cell.angle_beta   90.00
_cell.angle_gamma   90.00
#
_symmetry.space_group_name_H-M   'P 1'
#
loop_
_entity.id
_entity.type
_entity.pdbx_description
1 polymer ?
#
loop_
_entity_poly.entity_id
_entity_poly.type
_entity_poly.pdbx_seq_one_letter_code
_entity_poly.pdbx_strand_id
1 'polypeptide(L)'
;MSRMLSIAPKLERMPTEQDLGRLQFTTILYCLHCTNPDNGLVRDKTAPDAPASIAAIGMALATLPVVVERGVLIRKFAAKLARKKLAFLLACPEGPEPDASGYKGFFYHFLDIETGRRVWQCELSTIDSAFLFAGALTVATYFDGDSADEVEIRRLANTLYERADWNWACDHGLTLTHGWRPESGFIPYRWRGYDEGLLLYILGLGSPTHPLPPEAYAAYTESYEWRNIYGRELLYSGPLFTHQLSHMWIDFRGIRDEFMRHHDSDYFQNSRHATYVQREYAIRNPLNFAGYGEHCWGFTASDGPGWITRNGDGGEREFFDYIARGAPFGPDDGTVSPWVVVASLPFAPEIVIPTVWNFARMPLGMTRLYGFKPSFNRTFTVEDSDPGWWVSPYHFGIDQGPVVLMIENYRTGLLWNIMRRCQPIVAGLRRAGFTGGWL
;
A
#
# COMPACT_ATOMS: atom_id res chain seq x y z
N MET A 1 11.17 35.54 16.61
CA MET A 1 12.00 35.51 15.38
C MET A 1 11.93 34.07 14.85
N SER A 2 11.41 33.70 13.69
CA SER A 2 10.98 34.36 12.46
C SER A 2 9.65 33.71 12.05
N ARG A 3 8.56 34.48 11.91
CA ARG A 3 7.35 34.00 11.24
C ARG A 3 7.71 33.89 9.75
N MET A 4 8.17 32.72 9.31
CA MET A 4 8.22 32.42 7.89
C MET A 4 6.80 32.55 7.35
N LEU A 5 6.62 33.53 6.46
CA LEU A 5 5.41 33.73 5.67
C LEU A 5 5.05 32.39 5.01
N SER A 6 3.88 31.85 5.37
CA SER A 6 3.30 30.71 4.67
C SER A 6 3.05 31.12 3.22
N ILE A 7 3.75 30.48 2.29
CA ILE A 7 3.53 30.62 0.84
C ILE A 7 2.34 29.76 0.39
N ALA A 8 1.48 29.32 1.30
CA ALA A 8 0.32 28.52 0.97
C ALA A 8 -0.58 29.38 0.05
N PRO A 9 -0.82 28.96 -1.20
CA PRO A 9 -1.80 29.64 -2.04
C PRO A 9 -3.14 29.66 -1.30
N LYS A 10 -3.89 30.77 -1.37
CA LYS A 10 -5.25 30.81 -0.85
C LYS A 10 -6.04 29.64 -1.48
N LEU A 11 -6.34 28.62 -0.67
CA LEU A 11 -7.00 27.36 -1.08
C LEU A 11 -8.49 27.55 -1.41
N GLU A 12 -8.91 28.76 -1.81
CA GLU A 12 -10.29 29.12 -2.17
C GLU A 12 -10.67 28.64 -3.59
N ARG A 13 -9.69 28.26 -4.42
CA ARG A 13 -9.88 27.65 -5.74
C ARG A 13 -9.97 26.12 -5.67
N MET A 14 -10.46 25.48 -6.74
CA MET A 14 -10.28 24.03 -6.92
C MET A 14 -8.80 23.64 -7.04
N PRO A 15 -8.39 22.44 -6.59
CA PRO A 15 -7.05 21.92 -6.81
C PRO A 15 -6.75 21.82 -8.31
N THR A 16 -5.51 22.12 -8.67
CA THR A 16 -4.97 21.99 -10.02
C THR A 16 -4.10 20.74 -10.12
N GLU A 17 -3.80 20.31 -11.34
CA GLU A 17 -2.81 19.27 -11.60
C GLU A 17 -1.44 19.58 -10.97
N GLN A 18 -1.09 20.87 -10.86
CA GLN A 18 0.15 21.28 -10.20
C GLN A 18 0.13 21.00 -8.69
N ASP A 19 -1.03 21.12 -8.03
CA ASP A 19 -1.16 20.83 -6.60
C ASP A 19 -1.03 19.32 -6.33
N LEU A 20 -1.64 18.48 -7.16
CA LEU A 20 -1.48 17.03 -7.10
C LEU A 20 -0.05 16.62 -7.42
N GLY A 21 0.58 17.23 -8.43
CA GLY A 21 1.99 17.02 -8.74
C GLY A 21 2.91 17.42 -7.59
N ARG A 22 2.58 18.48 -6.84
CA ARG A 22 3.33 18.89 -5.66
C ARG A 22 3.20 17.88 -4.52
N LEU A 23 1.98 17.38 -4.25
CA LEU A 23 1.77 16.31 -3.26
C LEU A 23 2.54 15.04 -3.64
N GLN A 24 2.43 14.61 -4.90
CA GLN A 24 3.18 13.46 -5.41
C GLN A 24 4.69 13.63 -5.20
N PHE A 25 5.22 14.82 -5.53
CA PHE A 25 6.64 15.12 -5.34
C PHE A 25 7.06 15.13 -3.87
N THR A 26 6.30 15.79 -2.99
CA THR A 26 6.67 15.86 -1.56
C THR A 26 6.60 14.50 -0.88
N THR A 27 5.65 13.63 -1.27
CA THR A 27 5.54 12.24 -0.82
C THR A 27 6.70 11.37 -1.35
N ILE A 28 7.10 11.52 -2.63
CA ILE A 28 8.26 10.81 -3.21
C ILE A 28 9.54 11.03 -2.40
N LEU A 29 9.72 12.21 -1.79
CA LEU A 29 10.91 12.50 -0.98
C LEU A 29 11.10 11.52 0.18
N TYR A 30 10.04 10.85 0.66
CA TYR A 30 10.19 9.78 1.64
C TYR A 30 11.07 8.65 1.10
N CYS A 31 10.78 8.17 -0.12
CA CYS A 31 11.55 7.12 -0.76
C CYS A 31 13.02 7.53 -1.01
N LEU A 32 13.33 8.82 -1.04
CA LEU A 32 14.71 9.30 -1.21
C LEU A 32 15.42 9.52 0.14
N HIS A 33 14.77 10.17 1.11
CA HIS A 33 15.39 10.54 2.39
C HIS A 33 15.38 9.43 3.44
N CYS A 34 14.38 8.55 3.39
CA CYS A 34 14.24 7.42 4.32
C CYS A 34 14.86 6.13 3.78
N THR A 35 15.60 6.22 2.67
CA THR A 35 16.39 5.12 2.11
C THR A 35 17.82 5.20 2.61
N ASN A 36 18.37 4.09 3.09
CA ASN A 36 19.80 3.99 3.36
C ASN A 36 20.57 4.06 2.02
N PRO A 37 21.44 5.06 1.82
CA PRO A 37 22.11 5.27 0.53
C PRO A 37 23.10 4.16 0.19
N ASP A 38 23.57 3.37 1.17
CA ASP A 38 24.61 2.36 1.00
C ASP A 38 24.08 0.99 0.59
N ASN A 39 22.84 0.66 0.93
CA ASN A 39 22.21 -0.62 0.59
C ASN A 39 20.85 -0.49 -0.12
N GLY A 40 20.21 0.67 -0.06
CA GLY A 40 18.89 0.90 -0.67
C GLY A 40 17.70 0.44 0.18
N LEU A 41 17.89 -0.07 1.39
CA LEU A 41 16.79 -0.42 2.29
C LEU A 41 16.02 0.85 2.72
N VAL A 42 14.71 0.71 2.95
CA VAL A 42 13.80 1.83 3.21
C VAL A 42 13.20 1.68 4.60
N ARG A 43 13.33 2.71 5.43
CA ARG A 43 12.75 2.72 6.79
C ARG A 43 11.23 2.52 6.73
N ASP A 44 10.72 1.78 7.69
CA ASP A 44 9.29 1.58 7.92
C ASP A 44 8.58 2.91 8.19
N LYS A 45 9.16 3.74 9.04
CA LYS A 45 8.62 5.05 9.39
C LYS A 45 9.71 6.07 9.70
N THR A 46 9.32 7.33 9.86
CA THR A 46 10.25 8.43 10.19
C THR A 46 10.72 8.47 11.65
N ALA A 47 10.42 7.45 12.46
CA ALA A 47 11.00 7.35 13.79
C ALA A 47 12.53 7.10 13.69
N PRO A 48 13.36 7.71 14.56
CA PRO A 48 14.82 7.66 14.42
C PRO A 48 15.42 6.24 14.36
N ASP A 49 14.83 5.30 15.09
CA ASP A 49 15.23 3.92 15.28
C ASP A 49 14.36 2.92 14.49
N ALA A 50 13.56 3.41 13.55
CA ALA A 50 12.72 2.55 12.73
C ALA A 50 13.57 1.61 11.86
N PRO A 51 13.25 0.30 11.83
CA PRO A 51 13.92 -0.64 10.94
C PRO A 51 13.49 -0.40 9.49
N ALA A 52 14.10 -1.12 8.57
CA ALA A 52 13.62 -1.23 7.21
C ALA A 52 12.34 -2.08 7.15
N SER A 53 11.39 -1.72 6.27
CA SER A 53 10.21 -2.52 5.95
C SER A 53 10.33 -3.09 4.54
N ILE A 54 10.07 -4.39 4.37
CA ILE A 54 10.09 -5.06 3.07
C ILE A 54 9.02 -4.49 2.13
N ALA A 55 7.82 -4.22 2.65
CA ALA A 55 6.76 -3.59 1.86
C ALA A 55 7.18 -2.19 1.38
N ALA A 56 7.76 -1.37 2.26
CA ALA A 56 8.24 -0.03 1.91
C ALA A 56 9.34 -0.06 0.84
N ILE A 57 10.23 -1.06 0.88
CA ILE A 57 11.26 -1.28 -0.14
C ILE A 57 10.62 -1.59 -1.50
N GLY A 58 9.61 -2.46 -1.54
CA GLY A 58 8.84 -2.78 -2.74
C GLY A 58 8.14 -1.57 -3.34
N MET A 59 7.45 -0.80 -2.50
CA MET A 59 6.80 0.43 -2.92
C MET A 59 7.80 1.46 -3.47
N ALA A 60 8.96 1.61 -2.82
CA ALA A 60 10.02 2.51 -3.31
C ALA A 60 10.64 2.06 -4.64
N LEU A 61 10.71 0.76 -4.93
CA LEU A 61 11.09 0.30 -6.28
C LEU A 61 10.02 0.70 -7.30
N ALA A 62 8.74 0.51 -6.97
CA ALA A 62 7.63 0.85 -7.85
C ALA A 62 7.49 2.35 -8.14
N THR A 63 8.03 3.24 -7.29
CA THR A 63 8.03 4.69 -7.56
C THR A 63 9.15 5.12 -8.53
N LEU A 64 10.14 4.26 -8.83
CA LEU A 64 11.26 4.64 -9.70
C LEU A 64 10.87 5.04 -11.13
N PRO A 65 9.90 4.38 -11.80
CA PRO A 65 9.37 4.88 -13.07
C PRO A 65 8.77 6.28 -12.93
N VAL A 66 8.04 6.54 -11.84
CA VAL A 66 7.38 7.84 -11.61
C VAL A 66 8.42 8.96 -11.48
N VAL A 67 9.50 8.76 -10.71
CA VAL A 67 10.54 9.79 -10.57
C VAL A 67 11.27 10.08 -11.89
N VAL A 68 11.35 9.10 -12.79
CA VAL A 68 11.95 9.29 -14.12
C VAL A 68 11.00 10.04 -15.04
N GLU A 69 9.75 9.57 -15.17
CA GLU A 69 8.75 10.18 -16.06
C GLU A 69 8.32 11.58 -15.61
N ARG A 70 8.50 11.91 -14.32
CA ARG A 70 8.30 13.26 -13.78
C ARG A 70 9.55 14.13 -13.80
N GLY A 71 10.65 13.65 -14.38
CA GLY A 71 11.89 14.42 -14.54
C GLY A 71 12.60 14.75 -13.22
N VAL A 72 12.27 14.04 -12.13
CA VAL A 72 12.92 14.23 -10.82
C VAL A 72 14.32 13.63 -10.85
N LEU A 73 14.48 12.45 -11.45
CA LEU A 73 15.76 11.79 -11.67
C LEU A 73 15.90 11.37 -13.13
N ILE A 74 17.12 11.43 -13.66
CA ILE A 74 17.40 10.87 -14.98
C ILE A 74 17.33 9.33 -14.93
N ARG A 75 16.83 8.69 -16.01
CA ARG A 75 16.66 7.24 -16.12
C ARG A 75 17.90 6.44 -15.71
N LYS A 76 19.08 6.87 -16.19
CA LYS A 76 20.38 6.22 -15.89
C LYS A 76 20.69 6.20 -14.39
N PHE A 77 20.33 7.25 -13.66
CA PHE A 77 20.57 7.31 -12.22
C PHE A 77 19.55 6.46 -11.45
N ALA A 78 18.28 6.52 -11.85
CA ALA A 78 17.24 5.66 -11.27
C ALA A 78 17.53 4.17 -11.47
N ALA A 79 18.06 3.77 -12.63
CA ALA A 79 18.50 2.39 -12.89
C ALA A 79 19.58 1.93 -11.89
N LYS A 80 20.56 2.78 -11.59
CA LYS A 80 21.60 2.47 -10.58
C LYS A 80 21.01 2.29 -9.19
N LEU A 81 20.02 3.10 -8.80
CA LEU A 81 19.33 2.96 -7.52
C LEU A 81 18.55 1.63 -7.43
N ALA A 82 17.82 1.27 -8.49
CA ALA A 82 17.12 -0.01 -8.59
C ALA A 82 18.10 -1.18 -8.47
N ARG A 83 19.16 -1.19 -9.29
CA ARG A 83 20.17 -2.25 -9.30
C ARG A 83 20.83 -2.42 -7.94
N LYS A 84 21.22 -1.32 -7.29
CA LYS A 84 21.87 -1.35 -5.97
C LYS A 84 20.98 -2.02 -4.93
N LYS A 85 19.72 -1.61 -4.87
CA LYS A 85 18.71 -2.15 -3.94
C LYS A 85 18.46 -3.64 -4.17
N LEU A 86 18.23 -4.03 -5.42
CA LEU A 86 18.01 -5.44 -5.79
C LEU A 86 19.24 -6.32 -5.53
N ALA A 87 20.43 -5.83 -5.84
CA ALA A 87 21.68 -6.57 -5.61
C ALA A 87 21.92 -6.80 -4.12
N PHE A 88 21.66 -5.79 -3.28
CA PHE A 88 21.77 -5.93 -1.83
C PHE A 88 20.78 -6.98 -1.29
N LEU A 89 19.50 -6.87 -1.65
CA LEU A 89 18.46 -7.82 -1.22
C LEU A 89 18.79 -9.26 -1.64
N LEU A 90 19.35 -9.46 -2.83
CA LEU A 90 19.70 -10.80 -3.30
C LEU A 90 20.92 -11.38 -2.55
N ALA A 91 21.82 -10.51 -2.06
CA ALA A 91 23.01 -10.87 -1.30
C ALA A 91 22.76 -11.02 0.21
N CYS A 92 21.60 -10.60 0.70
CA CYS A 92 21.19 -10.79 2.09
C CYS A 92 21.19 -12.29 2.48
N PRO A 93 21.55 -12.63 3.74
CA PRO A 93 21.51 -14.01 4.21
C PRO A 93 20.08 -14.56 4.15
N GLU A 94 19.93 -15.75 3.58
CA GLU A 94 18.65 -16.47 3.53
C GLU A 94 18.85 -17.86 4.13
N GLY A 95 17.96 -18.26 5.03
CA GLY A 95 18.05 -19.55 5.70
C GLY A 95 17.13 -19.66 6.92
N PRO A 96 17.09 -20.83 7.58
CA PRO A 96 16.25 -21.06 8.74
C PRO A 96 16.78 -20.36 10.02
N GLU A 97 17.94 -19.71 9.95
CA GLU A 97 18.55 -19.02 11.07
C GLU A 97 17.68 -17.86 11.59
N PRO A 98 17.67 -17.61 12.91
CA PRO A 98 16.78 -16.63 13.52
C PRO A 98 17.04 -15.17 13.13
N ASP A 99 18.20 -14.86 12.56
CA ASP A 99 18.60 -13.51 12.14
C ASP A 99 18.82 -13.36 10.62
N ALA A 100 18.50 -14.40 9.83
CA ALA A 100 18.50 -14.31 8.37
C ALA A 100 17.50 -13.25 7.88
N SER A 101 17.73 -12.69 6.69
CA SER A 101 16.85 -11.67 6.09
C SER A 101 15.59 -12.26 5.46
N GLY A 102 15.60 -13.57 5.21
CA GLY A 102 14.50 -14.29 4.61
C GLY A 102 14.67 -15.80 4.69
N TYR A 103 13.66 -16.51 4.23
CA TYR A 103 13.67 -17.96 4.11
C TYR A 103 12.76 -18.38 2.95
N LYS A 104 13.18 -19.38 2.15
CA LYS A 104 12.38 -19.93 1.03
C LYS A 104 11.99 -18.89 -0.02
N GLY A 105 12.88 -17.93 -0.25
CA GLY A 105 12.74 -16.80 -1.16
C GLY A 105 11.84 -15.67 -0.65
N PHE A 106 11.22 -15.79 0.52
CA PHE A 106 10.44 -14.74 1.16
C PHE A 106 11.27 -14.00 2.21
N PHE A 107 10.84 -12.79 2.58
CA PHE A 107 11.56 -11.92 3.51
C PHE A 107 10.80 -11.68 4.83
N TYR A 108 11.56 -11.41 5.90
CA TYR A 108 11.00 -10.94 7.17
C TYR A 108 10.46 -9.53 7.07
N HIS A 109 9.31 -9.27 7.71
CA HIS A 109 8.60 -7.99 7.71
C HIS A 109 9.56 -6.81 7.90
N PHE A 110 10.41 -6.90 8.93
CA PHE A 110 11.37 -5.88 9.31
C PHE A 110 12.81 -6.37 9.32
N LEU A 111 13.67 -5.58 8.70
CA LEU A 111 15.11 -5.80 8.67
C LEU A 111 15.84 -4.60 9.30
N ASP A 112 16.97 -4.86 9.93
CA ASP A 112 17.90 -3.81 10.35
C ASP A 112 18.33 -2.99 9.13
N ILE A 113 18.25 -1.67 9.24
CA ILE A 113 18.42 -0.74 8.12
C ILE A 113 19.86 -0.70 7.59
N GLU A 114 20.84 -1.11 8.39
CA GLU A 114 22.25 -1.12 8.00
C GLU A 114 22.68 -2.49 7.46
N THR A 115 22.35 -3.55 8.19
CA THR A 115 22.85 -4.90 7.94
C THR A 115 21.91 -5.76 7.10
N GLY A 116 20.63 -5.42 7.05
CA GLY A 116 19.60 -6.23 6.41
C GLY A 116 19.21 -7.49 7.20
N ARG A 117 19.67 -7.68 8.44
CA ARG A 117 19.29 -8.85 9.27
C ARG A 117 17.90 -8.66 9.89
N ARG A 118 17.17 -9.75 10.14
CA ARG A 118 15.86 -9.69 10.78
C ARG A 118 15.93 -9.02 12.16
N VAL A 119 14.94 -8.19 12.47
CA VAL A 119 14.80 -7.53 13.78
C VAL A 119 13.47 -7.86 14.45
N TRP A 120 13.39 -7.57 15.75
CA TRP A 120 12.17 -7.69 16.57
C TRP A 120 11.50 -9.07 16.56
N GLN A 121 12.24 -10.12 16.19
CA GLN A 121 11.70 -11.46 15.98
C GLN A 121 10.43 -11.45 15.10
N CYS A 122 10.32 -10.50 14.17
CA CYS A 122 9.15 -10.37 13.31
C CYS A 122 8.95 -11.62 12.45
N GLU A 123 7.74 -11.83 11.98
CA GLU A 123 7.44 -12.91 11.04
C GLU A 123 8.06 -12.65 9.66
N LEU A 124 8.40 -13.74 8.99
CA LEU A 124 8.46 -13.79 7.54
C LEU A 124 7.06 -13.45 7.02
N SER A 125 6.96 -12.43 6.17
CA SER A 125 5.67 -11.87 5.75
C SER A 125 5.46 -12.15 4.27
N THR A 126 4.44 -12.97 3.96
CA THR A 126 4.15 -13.34 2.56
C THR A 126 3.63 -12.15 1.76
N ILE A 127 2.80 -11.30 2.36
CA ILE A 127 2.25 -10.11 1.71
C ILE A 127 3.29 -9.02 1.48
N ASP A 128 4.19 -8.77 2.44
CA ASP A 128 5.23 -7.75 2.25
C ASP A 128 6.22 -8.20 1.18
N SER A 129 6.56 -9.49 1.17
CA SER A 129 7.38 -10.09 0.10
C SER A 129 6.70 -9.93 -1.25
N ALA A 130 5.38 -10.10 -1.35
CA ALA A 130 4.64 -9.87 -2.59
C ALA A 130 4.70 -8.41 -3.06
N PHE A 131 4.60 -7.43 -2.14
CA PHE A 131 4.82 -6.02 -2.48
C PHE A 131 6.25 -5.74 -2.93
N LEU A 132 7.25 -6.40 -2.31
CA LEU A 132 8.63 -6.35 -2.77
C LEU A 132 8.78 -6.89 -4.20
N PHE A 133 8.24 -8.07 -4.47
CA PHE A 133 8.30 -8.68 -5.80
C PHE A 133 7.58 -7.83 -6.84
N ALA A 134 6.41 -7.28 -6.53
CA ALA A 134 5.69 -6.40 -7.43
C ALA A 134 6.51 -5.14 -7.76
N GLY A 135 7.20 -4.55 -6.78
CA GLY A 135 8.16 -3.47 -7.00
C GLY A 135 9.35 -3.87 -7.88
N ALA A 136 9.95 -5.02 -7.60
CA ALA A 136 11.06 -5.57 -8.38
C ALA A 136 10.65 -5.83 -9.85
N LEU A 137 9.49 -6.44 -10.07
CA LEU A 137 8.94 -6.71 -11.39
C LEU A 137 8.53 -5.42 -12.12
N THR A 138 8.09 -4.39 -11.39
CA THR A 138 7.82 -3.06 -11.96
C THR A 138 9.10 -2.49 -12.59
N VAL A 139 10.21 -2.47 -11.85
CA VAL A 139 11.47 -1.92 -12.35
C VAL A 139 12.07 -2.80 -13.45
N ALA A 140 11.94 -4.12 -13.37
CA ALA A 140 12.35 -5.04 -14.43
C ALA A 140 11.60 -4.79 -15.74
N THR A 141 10.30 -4.49 -15.65
CA THR A 141 9.45 -4.24 -16.82
C THR A 141 9.64 -2.83 -17.39
N TYR A 142 10.05 -1.85 -16.56
CA TYR A 142 10.28 -0.47 -16.98
C TYR A 142 11.70 -0.22 -17.54
N PHE A 143 12.72 -0.82 -16.94
CA PHE A 143 14.12 -0.73 -17.36
C PHE A 143 14.45 -1.81 -18.40
N ASP A 144 13.91 -1.62 -19.60
CA ASP A 144 13.94 -2.54 -20.75
C ASP A 144 15.04 -2.25 -21.79
N GLY A 145 15.96 -1.31 -21.51
CA GLY A 145 17.09 -1.00 -22.40
C GLY A 145 18.27 -1.97 -22.29
N ASP A 146 19.25 -1.79 -23.20
CA ASP A 146 20.43 -2.66 -23.34
C ASP A 146 21.65 -2.25 -22.49
N SER A 147 21.50 -1.23 -21.63
CA SER A 147 22.60 -0.84 -20.76
C SER A 147 22.89 -1.91 -19.70
N ALA A 148 24.15 -2.03 -19.27
CA ALA A 148 24.56 -3.01 -18.27
C ALA A 148 23.76 -2.90 -16.96
N ASP A 149 23.41 -1.68 -16.53
CA ASP A 149 22.58 -1.48 -15.33
C ASP A 149 21.15 -2.04 -15.55
N GLU A 150 20.53 -1.78 -16.71
CA GLU A 150 19.15 -2.21 -17.00
C GLU A 150 19.04 -3.73 -17.24
N VAL A 151 20.01 -4.34 -17.93
CA VAL A 151 20.11 -5.80 -18.08
C VAL A 151 20.21 -6.47 -16.71
N GLU A 152 21.05 -5.93 -15.82
CA GLU A 152 21.26 -6.49 -14.49
C GLU A 152 20.03 -6.31 -13.58
N ILE A 153 19.29 -5.20 -13.69
CA ILE A 153 18.00 -5.03 -12.98
C ILE A 153 17.05 -6.16 -13.34
N ARG A 154 16.87 -6.46 -14.64
CA ARG A 154 15.96 -7.53 -15.08
C ARG A 154 16.38 -8.88 -14.52
N ARG A 155 17.68 -9.18 -14.56
CA ARG A 155 18.22 -10.43 -14.00
C ARG A 155 17.95 -10.52 -12.49
N LEU A 156 18.36 -9.51 -11.72
CA LEU A 156 18.23 -9.50 -10.25
C LEU A 156 16.77 -9.57 -9.80
N ALA A 157 15.89 -8.77 -10.41
CA ALA A 157 14.48 -8.73 -10.05
C ALA A 157 13.77 -10.06 -10.33
N ASN A 158 14.01 -10.67 -11.49
CA ASN A 158 13.45 -11.98 -11.81
C ASN A 158 14.00 -13.06 -10.87
N THR A 159 15.32 -13.08 -10.60
CA THR A 159 15.91 -14.04 -9.64
C THR A 159 15.31 -13.87 -8.25
N LEU A 160 15.06 -12.64 -7.79
CA LEU A 160 14.46 -12.38 -6.48
C LEU A 160 13.04 -12.98 -6.39
N TYR A 161 12.21 -12.76 -7.41
CA TYR A 161 10.84 -13.29 -7.46
C TYR A 161 10.78 -14.82 -7.66
N GLU A 162 11.62 -15.36 -8.54
CA GLU A 162 11.63 -16.78 -8.89
C GLU A 162 12.14 -17.68 -7.75
N ARG A 163 12.82 -17.13 -6.74
CA ARG A 163 13.24 -17.87 -5.53
C ARG A 163 12.09 -18.16 -4.57
N ALA A 164 10.98 -17.41 -4.64
CA ALA A 164 9.88 -17.55 -3.71
C ALA A 164 9.17 -18.91 -3.90
N ASP A 165 9.22 -19.76 -2.87
CA ASP A 165 8.60 -21.07 -2.86
C ASP A 165 7.13 -20.98 -2.41
N TRP A 166 6.24 -20.63 -3.34
CA TRP A 166 4.82 -20.40 -3.02
C TRP A 166 4.11 -21.64 -2.50
N ASN A 167 4.55 -22.84 -2.91
CA ASN A 167 4.04 -24.11 -2.38
C ASN A 167 4.44 -24.32 -0.92
N TRP A 168 5.68 -23.98 -0.54
CA TRP A 168 6.09 -24.00 0.86
C TRP A 168 5.24 -23.03 1.70
N ALA A 169 4.98 -21.83 1.21
CA ALA A 169 4.20 -20.81 1.93
C ALA A 169 2.73 -21.22 2.19
N CYS A 170 2.23 -22.26 1.51
CA CYS A 170 0.93 -22.85 1.77
C CYS A 170 0.90 -23.81 2.96
N ASP A 171 2.01 -24.18 3.59
CA ASP A 171 2.02 -25.09 4.76
C ASP A 171 1.10 -26.32 4.58
N HIS A 172 1.27 -27.02 3.46
CA HIS A 172 0.46 -28.19 3.05
C HIS A 172 -1.06 -27.96 2.85
N GLY A 173 -1.55 -26.73 2.99
CA GLY A 173 -2.94 -26.34 2.72
C GLY A 173 -3.15 -25.77 1.33
N LEU A 174 -4.36 -25.26 1.08
CA LEU A 174 -4.72 -24.62 -0.19
C LEU A 174 -4.56 -23.10 -0.18
N THR A 175 -4.53 -22.48 0.99
CA THR A 175 -4.36 -21.02 1.12
C THR A 175 -2.98 -20.67 1.64
N LEU A 176 -2.45 -19.53 1.19
CA LEU A 176 -1.20 -18.99 1.69
C LEU A 176 -1.32 -18.62 3.18
N THR A 177 -0.27 -18.91 3.94
CA THR A 177 -0.13 -18.42 5.31
C THR A 177 0.23 -16.93 5.32
N HIS A 178 -0.12 -16.22 6.40
CA HIS A 178 0.33 -14.84 6.57
C HIS A 178 1.85 -14.77 6.76
N GLY A 179 2.43 -15.80 7.39
CA GLY A 179 3.85 -15.78 7.68
C GLY A 179 4.40 -16.98 8.43
N TRP A 180 5.69 -16.90 8.73
CA TRP A 180 6.46 -17.96 9.38
C TRP A 180 7.52 -17.37 10.33
N ARG A 181 7.90 -18.12 11.37
CA ARG A 181 8.95 -17.74 12.31
C ARG A 181 9.90 -18.93 12.55
N PRO A 182 11.22 -18.73 12.55
CA PRO A 182 12.20 -19.75 12.97
C PRO A 182 11.88 -20.38 14.31
N GLU A 183 11.32 -19.59 15.22
CA GLU A 183 11.05 -20.00 16.59
C GLU A 183 9.83 -20.92 16.74
N SER A 184 8.85 -20.82 15.83
CA SER A 184 7.52 -21.41 16.04
C SER A 184 6.85 -22.01 14.80
N GLY A 185 7.46 -21.91 13.62
CA GLY A 185 6.86 -22.37 12.38
C GLY A 185 5.89 -21.35 11.78
N PHE A 186 4.91 -21.83 11.02
CA PHE A 186 3.89 -20.97 10.41
C PHE A 186 2.96 -20.34 11.44
N ILE A 187 2.64 -19.07 11.26
CA ILE A 187 1.65 -18.39 12.11
C ILE A 187 0.23 -18.86 11.73
N PRO A 188 -0.74 -18.85 12.67
CA PRO A 188 -2.03 -19.51 12.45
C PRO A 188 -2.94 -18.81 11.42
N TYR A 189 -2.60 -17.59 11.01
CA TYR A 189 -3.41 -16.78 10.10
C TYR A 189 -3.15 -17.14 8.65
N ARG A 190 -4.24 -17.21 7.86
CA ARG A 190 -4.22 -17.59 6.44
C ARG A 190 -5.04 -16.60 5.62
N TRP A 191 -4.56 -16.31 4.42
CA TRP A 191 -5.21 -15.39 3.50
C TRP A 191 -6.48 -16.01 2.92
N ARG A 192 -7.62 -15.41 3.24
CA ARG A 192 -8.97 -15.83 2.84
C ARG A 192 -9.76 -14.57 2.57
N GLY A 193 -9.80 -14.15 1.30
CA GLY A 193 -10.28 -12.82 0.95
C GLY A 193 -11.78 -12.62 1.21
N TYR A 194 -12.34 -11.45 1.00
CA TYR A 194 -11.70 -10.33 0.33
C TYR A 194 -10.85 -9.48 1.28
N ASP A 195 -9.56 -9.38 0.95
CA ASP A 195 -8.50 -8.70 1.68
C ASP A 195 -7.48 -8.10 0.68
N GLU A 196 -6.33 -7.61 1.15
CA GLU A 196 -5.26 -7.07 0.31
C GLU A 196 -4.48 -8.12 -0.51
N GLY A 197 -4.74 -9.41 -0.28
CA GLY A 197 -3.99 -10.55 -0.81
C GLY A 197 -4.22 -10.89 -2.29
N LEU A 198 -5.03 -10.12 -3.03
CA LEU A 198 -5.30 -10.45 -4.44
C LEU A 198 -4.02 -10.46 -5.30
N LEU A 199 -3.14 -9.46 -5.14
CA LEU A 199 -1.82 -9.40 -5.77
C LEU A 199 -0.92 -10.58 -5.35
N LEU A 200 -0.97 -10.98 -4.07
CA LEU A 200 -0.21 -12.08 -3.51
C LEU A 200 -0.53 -13.40 -4.25
N TYR A 201 -1.81 -13.72 -4.41
CA TYR A 201 -2.23 -14.91 -5.14
C TYR A 201 -1.91 -14.83 -6.64
N ILE A 202 -2.08 -13.66 -7.27
CA ILE A 202 -1.72 -13.46 -8.68
C ILE A 202 -0.23 -13.70 -8.90
N LEU A 203 0.64 -13.17 -8.04
CA LEU A 203 2.08 -13.43 -8.12
C LEU A 203 2.41 -14.89 -7.84
N GLY A 204 1.77 -15.53 -6.86
CA GLY A 204 2.02 -16.95 -6.57
C GLY A 204 1.59 -17.88 -7.71
N LEU A 205 0.45 -17.62 -8.33
CA LEU A 205 0.01 -18.34 -9.52
C LEU A 205 0.89 -18.04 -10.73
N GLY A 206 1.40 -16.81 -10.83
CA GLY A 206 2.25 -16.36 -11.93
C GLY A 206 3.68 -16.91 -11.93
N SER A 207 4.10 -17.56 -10.84
CA SER A 207 5.49 -18.00 -10.67
C SER A 207 5.86 -19.08 -11.70
N PRO A 208 7.04 -18.98 -12.36
CA PRO A 208 7.49 -19.98 -13.31
C PRO A 208 8.25 -21.15 -12.65
N THR A 209 8.66 -21.02 -11.38
CA THR A 209 9.52 -21.98 -10.67
C THR A 209 8.78 -22.77 -9.61
N HIS A 210 8.09 -22.06 -8.70
CA HIS A 210 7.39 -22.66 -7.56
C HIS A 210 5.92 -22.17 -7.49
N PRO A 211 5.11 -22.34 -8.55
CA PRO A 211 3.75 -21.79 -8.59
C PRO A 211 2.84 -22.38 -7.52
N LEU A 212 1.87 -21.58 -7.08
CA LEU A 212 0.70 -22.06 -6.35
C LEU A 212 -0.06 -23.13 -7.16
N PRO A 213 -0.70 -24.09 -6.49
CA PRO A 213 -1.59 -25.03 -7.16
C PRO A 213 -2.83 -24.29 -7.69
N PRO A 214 -3.43 -24.72 -8.82
CA PRO A 214 -4.59 -24.06 -9.41
C PRO A 214 -5.77 -23.85 -8.45
N GLU A 215 -5.97 -24.79 -7.52
CA GLU A 215 -7.05 -24.78 -6.54
C GLU A 215 -6.88 -23.69 -5.47
N ALA A 216 -5.67 -23.13 -5.31
CA ALA A 216 -5.39 -22.14 -4.28
C ALA A 216 -6.23 -20.86 -4.44
N TYR A 217 -6.49 -20.45 -5.68
CA TYR A 217 -7.28 -19.25 -5.95
C TYR A 217 -8.76 -19.45 -5.60
N ALA A 218 -9.32 -20.62 -5.90
CA ALA A 218 -10.68 -20.96 -5.49
C ALA A 218 -10.79 -20.98 -3.96
N ALA A 219 -9.80 -21.53 -3.26
CA ALA A 219 -9.77 -21.52 -1.79
C ALA A 219 -9.64 -20.10 -1.19
N TYR A 220 -8.88 -19.22 -1.83
CA TYR A 220 -8.75 -17.81 -1.42
C TYR A 220 -10.06 -17.02 -1.55
N THR A 221 -10.79 -17.26 -2.64
CA THR A 221 -12.03 -16.52 -2.97
C THR A 221 -13.27 -17.07 -2.26
N GLU A 222 -13.16 -18.21 -1.57
CA GLU A 222 -14.28 -18.88 -0.89
C GLU A 222 -15.01 -17.99 0.13
N SER A 223 -14.28 -17.13 0.84
CA SER A 223 -14.83 -16.24 1.88
C SER A 223 -15.31 -14.89 1.34
N TYR A 224 -15.36 -14.70 0.02
CA TYR A 224 -15.86 -13.48 -0.59
C TYR A 224 -17.31 -13.23 -0.20
N GLU A 225 -17.59 -11.99 0.19
CA GLU A 225 -18.93 -11.59 0.61
C GLU A 225 -19.44 -10.41 -0.20
N TRP A 226 -20.43 -10.67 -1.06
CA TRP A 226 -21.15 -9.63 -1.80
C TRP A 226 -22.24 -9.01 -0.92
N ARG A 227 -22.21 -7.70 -0.73
CA ARG A 227 -23.16 -6.97 0.11
C ARG A 227 -23.82 -5.82 -0.64
N ASN A 228 -25.01 -5.43 -0.20
CA ASN A 228 -25.60 -4.13 -0.53
C ASN A 228 -25.47 -3.19 0.68
N ILE A 229 -24.59 -2.19 0.57
CA ILE A 229 -24.33 -1.22 1.63
C ILE A 229 -24.68 0.17 1.09
N TYR A 230 -25.62 0.85 1.76
CA TYR A 230 -26.09 2.19 1.39
C TYR A 230 -26.54 2.30 -0.08
N GLY A 231 -27.18 1.24 -0.61
CA GLY A 231 -27.67 1.20 -1.99
C GLY A 231 -26.59 0.87 -3.02
N ARG A 232 -25.43 0.37 -2.60
CA ARG A 232 -24.32 -0.03 -3.47
C ARG A 232 -23.98 -1.49 -3.26
N GLU A 233 -23.93 -2.24 -4.35
CA GLU A 233 -23.52 -3.64 -4.37
C GLU A 233 -22.02 -3.74 -4.55
N LEU A 234 -21.33 -4.45 -3.66
CA LEU A 234 -19.88 -4.61 -3.68
C LEU A 234 -19.43 -5.88 -2.94
N LEU A 235 -18.30 -6.43 -3.38
CA LEU A 235 -17.49 -7.35 -2.61
C LEU A 235 -16.88 -6.58 -1.43
N TYR A 236 -17.32 -6.92 -0.22
CA TYR A 236 -17.06 -6.12 0.96
C TYR A 236 -15.75 -6.49 1.65
N SER A 237 -15.03 -5.45 2.07
CA SER A 237 -13.97 -5.49 3.07
C SER A 237 -13.95 -4.15 3.79
N GLY A 238 -13.81 -4.15 5.11
CA GLY A 238 -14.00 -2.97 5.96
C GLY A 238 -12.93 -1.90 5.78
N PRO A 239 -11.64 -2.23 5.99
CA PRO A 239 -10.54 -1.30 5.75
C PRO A 239 -10.40 -0.96 4.26
N LEU A 240 -10.30 0.32 3.91
CA LEU A 240 -10.33 0.72 2.50
C LEU A 240 -9.07 0.30 1.71
N PHE A 241 -7.93 0.09 2.37
CA PHE A 241 -6.70 -0.32 1.68
C PHE A 241 -6.79 -1.67 0.95
N THR A 242 -7.65 -2.58 1.40
CA THR A 242 -7.84 -3.90 0.78
C THR A 242 -8.38 -3.78 -0.64
N HIS A 243 -9.16 -2.71 -0.90
CA HIS A 243 -9.66 -2.35 -2.23
C HIS A 243 -8.64 -1.60 -3.10
N GLN A 244 -7.42 -1.34 -2.60
CA GLN A 244 -6.48 -0.40 -3.23
C GLN A 244 -5.08 -0.96 -3.45
N LEU A 245 -4.51 -1.70 -2.49
CA LEU A 245 -3.10 -2.08 -2.58
C LEU A 245 -2.80 -2.93 -3.80
N SER A 246 -3.65 -3.92 -4.12
CA SER A 246 -3.50 -4.71 -5.34
C SER A 246 -3.67 -3.86 -6.62
N HIS A 247 -4.49 -2.81 -6.58
CA HIS A 247 -4.71 -1.90 -7.70
C HIS A 247 -3.54 -0.96 -7.98
N MET A 248 -2.58 -0.82 -7.05
CA MET A 248 -1.37 -0.03 -7.31
C MET A 248 -0.59 -0.58 -8.52
N TRP A 249 -0.54 -1.91 -8.64
CA TRP A 249 0.18 -2.61 -9.71
C TRP A 249 -0.75 -3.15 -10.79
N ILE A 250 -1.93 -3.65 -10.45
CA ILE A 250 -2.80 -4.33 -11.42
C ILE A 250 -3.94 -3.41 -11.82
N ASP A 251 -4.09 -3.22 -13.13
CA ASP A 251 -5.26 -2.56 -13.67
C ASP A 251 -6.42 -3.55 -13.78
N PHE A 252 -7.38 -3.47 -12.87
CA PHE A 252 -8.52 -4.37 -12.90
C PHE A 252 -9.68 -3.91 -13.81
N ARG A 253 -9.54 -2.80 -14.55
CA ARG A 253 -10.60 -2.30 -15.44
C ARG A 253 -10.90 -3.30 -16.55
N GLY A 254 -12.14 -3.77 -16.59
CA GLY A 254 -12.63 -4.67 -17.65
C GLY A 254 -12.08 -6.09 -17.61
N ILE A 255 -11.24 -6.45 -16.64
CA ILE A 255 -10.82 -7.84 -16.40
C ILE A 255 -11.60 -8.40 -15.21
N ARG A 256 -12.10 -9.63 -15.36
CA ARG A 256 -13.00 -10.24 -14.37
C ARG A 256 -12.60 -11.69 -14.14
N ASP A 257 -12.47 -12.09 -12.89
CA ASP A 257 -12.41 -13.50 -12.49
C ASP A 257 -13.83 -14.12 -12.51
N GLU A 258 -13.98 -15.35 -12.02
CA GLU A 258 -15.27 -16.02 -11.98
C GLU A 258 -16.28 -15.30 -11.07
N PHE A 259 -15.86 -14.93 -9.86
CA PHE A 259 -16.73 -14.27 -8.90
C PHE A 259 -17.28 -12.96 -9.45
N MET A 260 -16.41 -12.09 -10.00
CA MET A 260 -16.84 -10.80 -10.52
C MET A 260 -17.71 -10.91 -11.77
N ARG A 261 -17.52 -11.94 -12.61
CA ARG A 261 -18.43 -12.22 -13.74
C ARG A 261 -19.84 -12.56 -13.27
N HIS A 262 -20.00 -13.33 -12.19
CA HIS A 262 -21.32 -13.65 -11.63
C HIS A 262 -22.08 -12.41 -11.14
N HIS A 263 -21.37 -11.37 -10.74
CA HIS A 263 -21.94 -10.10 -10.28
C HIS A 263 -21.96 -8.98 -11.34
N ASP A 264 -21.62 -9.29 -12.59
CA ASP A 264 -21.46 -8.31 -13.68
C ASP A 264 -20.61 -7.08 -13.30
N SER A 265 -19.58 -7.29 -12.48
CA SER A 265 -18.70 -6.25 -11.96
C SER A 265 -17.24 -6.53 -12.33
N ASP A 266 -16.35 -5.58 -12.02
CA ASP A 266 -14.91 -5.81 -11.96
C ASP A 266 -14.35 -5.22 -10.67
N TYR A 267 -13.11 -5.57 -10.30
CA TYR A 267 -12.52 -5.05 -9.05
C TYR A 267 -12.34 -3.53 -9.08
N PHE A 268 -12.21 -2.89 -10.24
CA PHE A 268 -12.09 -1.43 -10.32
C PHE A 268 -13.42 -0.74 -9.96
N GLN A 269 -14.54 -1.23 -10.50
CA GLN A 269 -15.88 -0.77 -10.12
C GLN A 269 -16.19 -1.11 -8.66
N ASN A 270 -15.74 -2.26 -8.18
CA ASN A 270 -15.85 -2.62 -6.76
C ASN A 270 -15.18 -1.61 -5.84
N SER A 271 -13.92 -1.25 -6.13
CA SER A 271 -13.17 -0.25 -5.35
C SER A 271 -13.79 1.15 -5.44
N ARG A 272 -14.41 1.51 -6.57
CA ARG A 272 -15.23 2.72 -6.70
C ARG A 272 -16.42 2.67 -5.74
N HIS A 273 -17.16 1.57 -5.69
CA HIS A 273 -18.29 1.40 -4.75
C HIS A 273 -17.83 1.45 -3.29
N ALA A 274 -16.73 0.78 -2.93
CA ALA A 274 -16.16 0.82 -1.59
C ALA A 274 -15.77 2.25 -1.16
N THR A 275 -15.17 3.03 -2.08
CA THR A 275 -14.83 4.43 -1.84
C THR A 275 -16.07 5.27 -1.52
N TYR A 276 -17.17 5.08 -2.26
CA TYR A 276 -18.43 5.77 -1.96
C TYR A 276 -19.07 5.31 -0.64
N VAL A 277 -19.02 4.02 -0.31
CA VAL A 277 -19.52 3.48 0.96
C VAL A 277 -18.79 4.12 2.14
N GLN A 278 -17.47 4.27 2.05
CA GLN A 278 -16.65 4.91 3.07
C GLN A 278 -17.01 6.39 3.28
N ARG A 279 -17.19 7.15 2.20
CA ARG A 279 -17.66 8.54 2.29
C ARG A 279 -19.06 8.63 2.90
N GLU A 280 -19.98 7.77 2.48
CA GLU A 280 -21.35 7.75 2.98
C GLU A 280 -21.41 7.41 4.48
N TYR A 281 -20.59 6.46 4.94
CA TYR A 281 -20.45 6.19 6.37
C TYR A 281 -20.03 7.43 7.16
N ALA A 282 -19.04 8.18 6.66
CA ALA A 282 -18.58 9.40 7.31
C ALA A 282 -19.65 10.52 7.30
N ILE A 283 -20.47 10.62 6.24
CA ILE A 283 -21.61 11.55 6.18
C ILE A 283 -22.64 11.20 7.25
N ARG A 284 -22.93 9.91 7.42
CA ARG A 284 -23.89 9.42 8.42
C ARG A 284 -23.36 9.56 9.85
N ASN A 285 -22.05 9.40 10.04
CA ASN A 285 -21.34 9.56 11.30
C ASN A 285 -22.08 8.92 12.50
N PRO A 286 -22.36 7.60 12.47
CA PRO A 286 -23.22 6.96 13.46
C PRO A 286 -22.70 7.06 14.91
N LEU A 287 -21.39 7.26 15.07
CA LEU A 287 -20.72 7.40 16.36
C LEU A 287 -20.47 8.87 16.75
N ASN A 288 -20.95 9.84 15.96
CA ASN A 288 -20.84 11.27 16.22
C ASN A 288 -19.38 11.75 16.46
N PHE A 289 -18.43 11.26 15.67
CA PHE A 289 -17.03 11.70 15.74
C PHE A 289 -16.85 13.11 15.17
N ALA A 290 -15.95 13.88 15.76
CA ALA A 290 -15.68 15.23 15.32
C ALA A 290 -15.05 15.24 13.92
N GLY A 291 -15.64 16.04 13.04
CA GLY A 291 -15.08 16.32 11.72
C GLY A 291 -15.47 15.33 10.62
N TYR A 292 -15.99 14.14 10.93
CA TYR A 292 -16.53 13.21 9.92
C TYR A 292 -17.56 13.90 9.04
N GLY A 293 -17.53 13.59 7.74
CA GLY A 293 -18.51 14.10 6.81
C GLY A 293 -18.11 13.97 5.36
N GLU A 294 -18.81 14.72 4.50
CA GLU A 294 -18.70 14.66 3.05
C GLU A 294 -17.27 14.79 2.51
N HIS A 295 -16.44 15.59 3.20
CA HIS A 295 -15.06 15.89 2.84
C HIS A 295 -14.04 15.46 3.92
N CYS A 296 -14.41 14.56 4.82
CA CYS A 296 -13.53 14.06 5.86
C CYS A 296 -13.89 12.61 6.19
N TRP A 297 -13.24 11.69 5.48
CA TRP A 297 -13.44 10.25 5.52
C TRP A 297 -12.14 9.54 5.15
N GLY A 298 -12.07 8.22 5.33
CA GLY A 298 -10.89 7.41 4.97
C GLY A 298 -10.49 6.49 6.11
N PHE A 299 -11.14 5.33 6.21
CA PHE A 299 -10.98 4.38 7.32
C PHE A 299 -10.18 3.18 6.86
N THR A 300 -9.01 2.98 7.47
CA THR A 300 -8.03 2.00 7.03
C THR A 300 -7.07 1.65 8.16
N ALA A 301 -6.18 0.67 7.93
CA ALA A 301 -5.04 0.44 8.81
C ALA A 301 -4.16 1.69 8.92
N SER A 302 -4.00 2.19 10.14
CA SER A 302 -3.11 3.33 10.45
C SER A 302 -2.80 3.35 11.93
N ASP A 303 -1.81 4.15 12.32
CA ASP A 303 -1.65 4.55 13.72
C ASP A 303 -2.82 5.40 14.21
N GLY A 304 -2.89 5.57 15.53
CA GLY A 304 -3.92 6.35 16.20
C GLY A 304 -3.43 6.91 17.53
N PRO A 305 -4.32 7.55 18.31
CA PRO A 305 -3.97 8.19 19.57
C PRO A 305 -3.42 7.26 20.66
N GLY A 306 -3.56 5.94 20.50
CA GLY A 306 -3.11 4.92 21.44
C GLY A 306 -4.28 4.18 22.10
N TRP A 307 -3.98 3.05 22.76
CA TRP A 307 -4.95 2.22 23.49
C TRP A 307 -5.45 2.91 24.76
N ILE A 308 -6.38 3.84 24.62
CA ILE A 308 -6.84 4.73 25.69
C ILE A 308 -8.36 4.88 25.62
N THR A 309 -9.02 4.80 26.77
CA THR A 309 -10.43 5.17 26.92
C THR A 309 -10.53 6.58 27.48
N ARG A 310 -11.35 7.45 26.85
CA ARG A 310 -11.63 8.79 27.36
C ARG A 310 -13.13 9.04 27.45
N ASN A 311 -13.53 9.76 28.50
CA ASN A 311 -14.84 10.38 28.60
C ASN A 311 -14.82 11.72 27.89
N GLY A 312 -15.82 11.97 27.04
CA GLY A 312 -15.96 13.25 26.35
C GLY A 312 -17.40 13.51 25.90
N ASP A 313 -17.58 14.53 25.06
CA ASP A 313 -18.87 14.83 24.46
C ASP A 313 -19.36 13.63 23.63
N GLY A 314 -20.49 13.05 24.05
CA GLY A 314 -21.04 11.83 23.46
C GLY A 314 -20.69 10.52 24.19
N GLY A 315 -20.07 10.58 25.37
CA GLY A 315 -19.89 9.45 26.28
C GLY A 315 -18.46 8.90 26.35
N GLU A 316 -18.34 7.70 26.92
CA GLU A 316 -17.08 6.96 26.97
C GLU A 316 -16.71 6.47 25.57
N ARG A 317 -15.45 6.66 25.17
CA ARG A 317 -14.93 6.28 23.86
C ARG A 317 -13.59 5.59 23.99
N GLU A 318 -13.42 4.50 23.27
CA GLU A 318 -12.14 3.81 23.11
C GLU A 318 -11.40 4.38 21.89
N PHE A 319 -10.10 4.57 22.06
CA PHE A 319 -9.15 4.92 21.00
C PHE A 319 -8.13 3.81 20.85
N PHE A 320 -7.62 3.67 19.63
CA PHE A 320 -6.68 2.61 19.29
C PHE A 320 -5.33 3.18 18.89
N ASP A 321 -4.29 2.37 19.04
CA ASP A 321 -3.00 2.61 18.36
C ASP A 321 -3.11 2.12 16.90
N TYR A 322 -2.08 1.44 16.39
CA TYR A 322 -2.09 0.82 15.08
C TYR A 322 -3.09 -0.35 15.01
N ILE A 323 -4.15 -0.18 14.21
CA ILE A 323 -5.17 -1.21 13.96
C ILE A 323 -5.76 -1.03 12.56
N ALA A 324 -6.21 -2.13 11.96
CA ALA A 324 -7.00 -2.15 10.73
C ALA A 324 -8.40 -1.55 10.93
N ARG A 325 -8.51 -0.21 10.96
CA ARG A 325 -9.80 0.48 10.99
C ARG A 325 -10.57 0.23 9.71
N GLY A 326 -11.88 0.22 9.79
CA GLY A 326 -12.72 -0.08 8.64
C GLY A 326 -14.16 0.33 8.85
N ALA A 327 -14.84 0.66 7.76
CA ALA A 327 -16.22 1.11 7.79
C ALA A 327 -17.05 0.37 6.73
N PRO A 328 -18.36 0.13 6.99
CA PRO A 328 -19.10 0.54 8.20
C PRO A 328 -19.10 -0.50 9.33
N PHE A 329 -18.46 -1.67 9.14
CA PHE A 329 -18.51 -2.79 10.09
C PHE A 329 -17.12 -3.20 10.63
N GLY A 330 -16.21 -2.25 10.79
CA GLY A 330 -14.88 -2.48 11.37
C GLY A 330 -14.62 -1.58 12.58
N PRO A 331 -13.42 -1.66 13.18
CA PRO A 331 -13.01 -0.75 14.24
C PRO A 331 -13.06 0.71 13.76
N ASP A 332 -13.68 1.58 14.56
CA ASP A 332 -13.78 3.01 14.32
C ASP A 332 -13.68 3.77 15.66
N ASP A 333 -12.64 4.60 15.77
CA ASP A 333 -12.36 5.46 16.93
C ASP A 333 -12.33 6.96 16.54
N GLY A 334 -12.82 7.32 15.36
CA GLY A 334 -12.77 8.70 14.87
C GLY A 334 -11.48 9.09 14.14
N THR A 335 -10.54 8.15 13.97
CA THR A 335 -9.29 8.39 13.22
C THR A 335 -9.54 8.31 11.72
N VAL A 336 -8.95 9.24 10.97
CA VAL A 336 -9.04 9.35 9.50
C VAL A 336 -7.64 9.34 8.91
N SER A 337 -7.45 8.63 7.79
CA SER A 337 -6.16 8.50 7.12
C SER A 337 -6.17 9.16 5.73
N PRO A 338 -5.54 10.33 5.53
CA PRO A 338 -5.55 11.02 4.24
C PRO A 338 -5.02 10.20 3.06
N TRP A 339 -4.04 9.33 3.29
CA TRP A 339 -3.38 8.58 2.22
C TRP A 339 -4.36 7.64 1.50
N VAL A 340 -5.30 7.02 2.21
CA VAL A 340 -6.28 6.09 1.63
C VAL A 340 -7.29 6.81 0.76
N VAL A 341 -7.61 8.06 1.09
CA VAL A 341 -8.45 8.91 0.23
C VAL A 341 -7.70 9.23 -1.06
N VAL A 342 -6.43 9.64 -0.97
CA VAL A 342 -5.61 9.94 -2.15
C VAL A 342 -5.45 8.69 -3.03
N ALA A 343 -5.26 7.51 -2.42
CA ALA A 343 -5.17 6.24 -3.14
C ALA A 343 -6.46 5.87 -3.89
N SER A 344 -7.60 6.45 -3.54
CA SER A 344 -8.87 6.29 -4.27
C SER A 344 -9.03 7.21 -5.48
N LEU A 345 -8.05 8.10 -5.78
CA LEU A 345 -8.12 9.04 -6.91
C LEU A 345 -8.54 8.39 -8.23
N PRO A 346 -7.99 7.24 -8.66
CA PRO A 346 -8.38 6.66 -9.93
C PRO A 346 -9.82 6.17 -9.97
N PHE A 347 -10.40 5.81 -8.82
CA PHE A 347 -11.72 5.18 -8.77
C PHE A 347 -12.87 6.18 -8.73
N ALA A 348 -12.73 7.26 -7.96
CA ALA A 348 -13.80 8.25 -7.74
C ALA A 348 -13.24 9.67 -7.55
N PRO A 349 -12.57 10.25 -8.57
CA PRO A 349 -11.93 11.56 -8.47
C PRO A 349 -12.89 12.67 -8.02
N GLU A 350 -14.16 12.58 -8.41
CA GLU A 350 -15.22 13.54 -8.09
C GLU A 350 -15.53 13.68 -6.59
N ILE A 351 -15.30 12.65 -5.78
CA ILE A 351 -15.43 12.74 -4.31
C ILE A 351 -14.07 12.83 -3.62
N VAL A 352 -13.02 12.30 -4.23
CA VAL A 352 -11.67 12.29 -3.67
C VAL A 352 -11.03 13.67 -3.74
N ILE A 353 -11.09 14.33 -4.90
CA ILE A 353 -10.45 15.64 -5.12
C ILE A 353 -10.95 16.70 -4.11
N PRO A 354 -12.26 16.87 -3.88
CA PRO A 354 -12.75 17.78 -2.84
C PRO A 354 -12.27 17.42 -1.43
N THR A 355 -12.23 16.13 -1.07
CA THR A 355 -11.74 15.66 0.24
C THR A 355 -10.26 15.92 0.43
N VAL A 356 -9.42 15.61 -0.57
CA VAL A 356 -7.99 15.92 -0.56
C VAL A 356 -7.77 17.42 -0.37
N TRP A 357 -8.58 18.26 -1.01
CA TRP A 357 -8.50 19.70 -0.85
C TRP A 357 -8.95 20.20 0.52
N ASN A 358 -9.93 19.53 1.12
CA ASN A 358 -10.30 19.79 2.51
C ASN A 358 -9.13 19.46 3.46
N PHE A 359 -8.45 18.33 3.28
CA PHE A 359 -7.24 17.99 4.04
C PHE A 359 -6.10 18.98 3.81
N ALA A 360 -5.96 19.53 2.60
CA ALA A 360 -4.95 20.55 2.28
C ALA A 360 -5.12 21.83 3.11
N ARG A 361 -6.36 22.16 3.49
CA ARG A 361 -6.71 23.32 4.34
C ARG A 361 -6.45 23.06 5.83
N MET A 362 -6.27 21.80 6.21
CA MET A 362 -5.91 21.41 7.57
C MET A 362 -4.38 21.43 7.73
N PRO A 363 -3.86 21.53 8.97
CA PRO A 363 -2.42 21.46 9.25
C PRO A 363 -1.87 20.02 9.13
N LEU A 364 -2.22 19.32 8.05
CA LEU A 364 -1.82 17.93 7.77
C LEU A 364 -0.60 17.83 6.85
N GLY A 365 -0.10 18.95 6.30
CA GLY A 365 1.22 18.96 5.67
C GLY A 365 1.30 18.64 4.18
N MET A 366 0.22 18.73 3.39
CA MET A 366 0.22 18.47 1.92
C MET A 366 1.49 18.92 1.17
N THR A 367 1.95 20.15 1.46
CA THR A 367 3.11 20.77 0.81
C THR A 367 4.41 20.71 1.62
N ARG A 368 4.40 20.04 2.77
CA ARG A 368 5.56 19.80 3.64
C ARG A 368 6.26 18.50 3.22
N LEU A 369 7.42 18.27 3.80
CA LEU A 369 8.20 17.06 3.56
C LEU A 369 7.36 15.81 3.88
N TYR A 370 7.31 14.87 2.93
CA TYR A 370 6.53 13.63 2.97
C TYR A 370 5.02 13.78 2.78
N GLY A 371 4.54 14.98 2.41
CA GLY A 371 3.14 15.21 2.08
C GLY A 371 2.24 15.14 3.31
N PHE A 372 1.04 14.57 3.15
CA PHE A 372 0.10 14.47 4.25
C PHE A 372 0.61 13.57 5.37
N LYS A 373 0.31 13.98 6.60
CA LYS A 373 0.36 13.13 7.78
C LYS A 373 -0.55 11.90 7.57
N PRO A 374 -0.09 10.71 7.97
CA PRO A 374 -0.72 9.44 7.61
C PRO A 374 -2.10 9.27 8.24
N SER A 375 -2.32 9.85 9.43
CA SER A 375 -3.58 9.79 10.14
C SER A 375 -3.77 10.98 11.08
N PHE A 376 -5.02 11.23 11.44
CA PHE A 376 -5.41 12.20 12.46
C PHE A 376 -6.75 11.85 13.11
N ASN A 377 -7.00 12.40 14.30
CA ASN A 377 -8.25 12.21 15.03
C ASN A 377 -8.67 13.53 15.68
N ARG A 378 -9.69 14.18 15.12
CA ARG A 378 -10.22 15.46 15.62
C ARG A 378 -11.03 15.33 16.90
N THR A 379 -11.50 14.12 17.23
CA THR A 379 -12.22 13.84 18.47
C THR A 379 -11.25 13.76 19.65
N PHE A 380 -10.03 13.28 19.40
CA PHE A 380 -9.00 13.18 20.43
C PHE A 380 -8.28 14.53 20.60
N THR A 381 -8.72 15.32 21.58
CA THR A 381 -8.12 16.62 21.90
C THR A 381 -6.74 16.46 22.56
N VAL A 382 -5.81 17.33 22.17
CA VAL A 382 -4.44 17.40 22.70
C VAL A 382 -4.08 18.87 22.89
N GLU A 383 -4.04 19.32 24.15
CA GLU A 383 -3.92 20.74 24.54
C GLU A 383 -2.69 21.43 23.92
N ASP A 384 -1.53 20.77 23.92
CA ASP A 384 -0.27 21.35 23.44
C ASP A 384 0.04 21.07 21.96
N SER A 385 -0.95 20.62 21.18
CA SER A 385 -0.76 20.34 19.75
C SER A 385 -1.15 21.53 18.87
N ASP A 386 -0.40 21.78 17.79
CA ASP A 386 -0.64 22.89 16.82
C ASP A 386 -2.09 22.96 16.28
N PRO A 387 -2.83 21.84 16.12
CA PRO A 387 -4.25 21.92 15.80
C PRO A 387 -5.24 21.70 16.97
N GLY A 388 -4.75 21.42 18.19
CA GLY A 388 -5.59 21.09 19.36
C GLY A 388 -6.15 19.66 19.36
N TRP A 389 -5.74 18.82 18.41
CA TRP A 389 -6.18 17.44 18.26
C TRP A 389 -5.05 16.53 17.75
N TRP A 390 -5.24 15.22 17.88
CA TRP A 390 -4.19 14.26 17.57
C TRP A 390 -3.88 14.16 16.07
N VAL A 391 -2.61 14.32 15.73
CA VAL A 391 -2.04 14.09 14.40
C VAL A 391 -0.91 13.08 14.57
N SER A 392 -0.78 12.13 13.66
CA SER A 392 0.34 11.19 13.70
C SER A 392 1.70 11.90 13.79
N PRO A 393 2.60 11.47 14.70
CA PRO A 393 3.94 12.03 14.80
C PRO A 393 4.85 11.59 13.64
N TYR A 394 4.53 10.50 12.94
CA TYR A 394 5.40 9.89 11.93
C TYR A 394 4.83 9.98 10.51
N HIS A 395 5.60 9.51 9.53
CA HIS A 395 5.09 9.03 8.23
C HIS A 395 5.55 7.59 8.05
N PHE A 396 4.74 6.76 7.41
CA PHE A 396 5.02 5.34 7.19
C PHE A 396 5.23 5.05 5.72
N GLY A 397 6.26 4.27 5.38
CA GLY A 397 6.60 3.94 4.00
C GLY A 397 5.48 3.22 3.25
N ILE A 398 4.70 2.39 3.95
CA ILE A 398 3.56 1.68 3.40
C ILE A 398 2.40 2.60 2.96
N ASP A 399 2.32 3.81 3.53
CA ASP A 399 1.31 4.82 3.17
C ASP A 399 1.76 5.70 2.00
N GLN A 400 3.08 5.91 1.87
CA GLN A 400 3.65 6.79 0.85
C GLN A 400 3.54 6.20 -0.56
N GLY A 401 3.79 4.90 -0.70
CA GLY A 401 3.68 4.18 -1.97
C GLY A 401 2.32 4.39 -2.65
N PRO A 402 1.19 4.04 -2.00
CA PRO A 402 -0.15 4.23 -2.54
C PRO A 402 -0.41 5.66 -3.02
N VAL A 403 -0.01 6.67 -2.25
CA VAL A 403 -0.16 8.09 -2.63
C VAL A 403 0.56 8.38 -3.95
N VAL A 404 1.84 8.00 -4.07
CA VAL A 404 2.62 8.28 -5.29
C VAL A 404 2.07 7.54 -6.51
N LEU A 405 1.85 6.22 -6.37
CA LEU A 405 1.51 5.35 -7.48
C LEU A 405 0.07 5.60 -7.96
N MET A 406 -0.88 5.84 -7.05
CA MET A 406 -2.27 6.06 -7.44
C MET A 406 -2.53 7.46 -7.97
N ILE A 407 -1.78 8.49 -7.52
CA ILE A 407 -1.75 9.78 -8.24
C ILE A 407 -1.24 9.56 -9.68
N GLU A 408 -0.18 8.77 -9.87
CA GLU A 408 0.36 8.54 -11.20
C GLU A 408 -0.60 7.74 -12.09
N ASN A 409 -1.20 6.67 -11.56
CA ASN A 409 -2.18 5.88 -12.29
C ASN A 409 -3.42 6.70 -12.68
N TYR A 410 -3.88 7.61 -11.80
CA TYR A 410 -4.94 8.55 -12.13
C TYR A 410 -4.55 9.48 -13.29
N ARG A 411 -3.33 10.04 -13.26
CA ARG A 411 -2.88 11.04 -14.24
C ARG A 411 -2.57 10.45 -15.61
N THR A 412 -1.93 9.29 -15.65
CA THR A 412 -1.33 8.73 -16.89
C THR A 412 -1.55 7.24 -17.06
N GLY A 413 -1.95 6.53 -16.01
CA GLY A 413 -1.97 5.06 -16.00
C GLY A 413 -0.58 4.43 -16.09
N LEU A 414 0.49 5.14 -15.71
CA LEU A 414 1.87 4.68 -15.93
C LEU A 414 2.15 3.28 -15.38
N LEU A 415 1.89 3.04 -14.09
CA LEU A 415 2.22 1.74 -13.48
C LEU A 415 1.36 0.64 -14.08
N TRP A 416 0.07 0.90 -14.30
CA TRP A 416 -0.79 -0.02 -15.02
C TRP A 416 -0.23 -0.39 -16.40
N ASN A 417 0.15 0.60 -17.22
CA ASN A 417 0.70 0.33 -18.55
C ASN A 417 2.01 -0.47 -18.50
N ILE A 418 2.86 -0.23 -17.50
CA ILE A 418 4.06 -1.03 -17.26
C ILE A 418 3.66 -2.47 -16.91
N MET A 419 2.83 -2.65 -15.89
CA MET A 419 2.50 -3.96 -15.31
C MET A 419 1.64 -4.83 -16.22
N ARG A 420 0.88 -4.26 -17.17
CA ARG A 420 0.22 -5.03 -18.23
C ARG A 420 1.19 -5.84 -19.10
N ARG A 421 2.47 -5.43 -19.18
CA ARG A 421 3.54 -6.15 -19.89
C ARG A 421 4.30 -7.15 -19.01
N CYS A 422 4.03 -7.16 -17.70
CA CYS A 422 4.71 -8.02 -16.74
C CYS A 422 4.23 -9.47 -16.87
N GLN A 423 5.08 -10.36 -17.38
CA GLN A 423 4.70 -11.75 -17.67
C GLN A 423 4.19 -12.53 -16.43
N PRO A 424 4.82 -12.43 -15.25
CA PRO A 424 4.28 -13.05 -14.03
C PRO A 424 2.84 -12.64 -13.71
N ILE A 425 2.51 -11.34 -13.81
CA ILE A 425 1.15 -10.85 -13.56
C ILE A 425 0.17 -11.38 -14.60
N VAL A 426 0.52 -11.32 -15.89
CA VAL A 426 -0.34 -11.85 -16.97
C VAL A 426 -0.61 -13.34 -16.79
N ALA A 427 0.43 -14.12 -16.49
CA ALA A 427 0.31 -15.56 -16.26
C ALA A 427 -0.56 -15.85 -15.02
N GLY A 428 -0.34 -15.12 -13.93
CA GLY A 428 -1.09 -15.24 -12.69
C GLY A 428 -2.58 -14.95 -12.86
N LEU A 429 -2.91 -13.83 -13.53
CA LEU A 429 -4.29 -13.44 -13.83
C LEU A 429 -5.00 -14.52 -14.65
N ARG A 430 -4.36 -15.02 -15.72
CA ARG A 430 -4.94 -16.09 -16.56
C ARG A 430 -5.17 -17.38 -15.76
N ARG A 431 -4.21 -17.76 -14.90
CA ARG A 431 -4.33 -18.94 -14.04
C ARG A 431 -5.39 -18.78 -12.94
N ALA A 432 -5.63 -17.55 -12.48
CA ALA A 432 -6.75 -17.19 -11.60
C ALA A 432 -8.10 -17.10 -12.34
N GLY A 433 -8.14 -17.37 -13.64
CA GLY A 433 -9.39 -17.36 -14.43
C GLY A 433 -9.90 -15.97 -14.79
N PHE A 434 -9.04 -14.93 -14.72
CA PHE A 434 -9.39 -13.61 -15.23
C PHE A 434 -9.48 -13.63 -16.76
N THR A 435 -10.48 -12.93 -17.30
CA THR A 435 -10.66 -12.71 -18.74
C THR A 435 -11.20 -11.31 -19.03
N GLY A 436 -11.12 -10.88 -20.29
CA GLY A 436 -11.64 -9.59 -20.76
C GLY A 436 -10.61 -8.47 -20.79
N GLY A 437 -11.07 -7.24 -21.03
CA GLY A 437 -10.26 -6.03 -20.89
C GLY A 437 -8.97 -6.03 -21.72
N TRP A 438 -7.84 -5.81 -21.04
CA TRP A 438 -6.50 -5.73 -21.65
C TRP A 438 -5.72 -7.05 -21.62
N LEU A 439 -6.24 -8.07 -20.93
CA LEU A 439 -5.58 -9.36 -20.69
C LEU A 439 -5.74 -10.31 -21.88
#